data_AF-A0A497N5M9-F1
#
_entry.id   AF-A0A497N5M9-F1
#
_cell.length_a   1.000
_cell.length_b   1.000
_cell.length_c   1.000
_cell.angle_alpha   90.00
_cell.angle_beta   90.00
_cell.angle_gamma   90.00
#
_symmetry.space_group_name_H-M   'P 1'
#
loop_
_entity.id
_entity.type
_entity.pdbx_description
1 polymer ?
#
loop_
_entity_poly.entity_id
_entity_poly.type
_entity_poly.pdbx_seq_one_letter_code
_entity_poly.pdbx_strand_id
1 'polypeptide(L)'
;MEHSPVGVATSSGVFSHALSFGEAEAVTVFAENAGLADAVATAVGNLVRGEDHRGAVEGGIRRALSIDGVSGVFILYRGVGGIGGSVPPIIGVDPDGE
;
A
#
# COMPACT_ATOMS: atom_id res chain seq x y z
N MET A 1 7.81 17.05 8.76
CA MET A 1 6.47 16.63 8.28
C MET A 1 5.59 16.53 9.50
N GLU A 2 4.87 17.61 9.81
CA GLU A 2 3.88 17.64 10.90
C GLU A 2 2.51 17.87 10.26
N HIS A 3 1.99 16.84 9.58
CA HIS A 3 0.62 16.85 9.11
C HIS A 3 -0.11 15.77 9.88
N SER A 4 -0.68 16.17 11.02
CA SER A 4 -1.62 15.35 11.77
C SER A 4 -2.94 16.11 11.86
N PRO A 5 -4.08 15.43 11.64
CA PRO A 5 -4.22 13.97 11.52
C PRO A 5 -3.98 13.45 10.09
N VAL A 6 -3.26 12.32 9.98
CA VAL A 6 -3.17 11.48 8.77
C VAL A 6 -3.84 10.14 9.08
N GLY A 7 -4.73 9.70 8.19
CA GLY A 7 -5.26 8.35 8.20
C GLY A 7 -4.27 7.37 7.58
N VAL A 8 -4.14 6.20 8.20
CA VAL A 8 -3.30 5.10 7.68
C VAL A 8 -4.12 3.82 7.74
N ALA A 9 -4.09 3.04 6.66
CA ALA A 9 -4.68 1.72 6.62
C ALA A 9 -3.85 0.78 5.75
N THR A 10 -3.90 -0.52 6.08
CA THR A 10 -3.20 -1.57 5.33
C THR A 10 -4.19 -2.66 4.94
N SER A 11 -4.19 -3.04 3.66
CA SER A 11 -4.89 -4.22 3.15
C SER A 11 -3.89 -5.33 2.80
N SER A 12 -4.28 -6.60 2.96
CA SER A 12 -3.48 -7.77 2.61
C SER A 12 -4.37 -8.83 1.97
N GLY A 13 -3.93 -9.39 0.84
CA GLY A 13 -4.59 -10.52 0.19
C GLY A 13 -4.07 -11.89 0.60
N VAL A 14 -2.94 -11.93 1.33
CA VAL A 14 -2.21 -13.18 1.64
C VAL A 14 -2.31 -13.58 3.11
N PHE A 15 -2.43 -12.60 4.03
CA PHE A 15 -2.29 -12.84 5.47
C PHE A 15 -3.54 -12.56 6.32
N SER A 16 -4.71 -12.31 5.71
CA SER A 16 -5.95 -11.96 6.44
C SER A 16 -7.14 -12.87 6.12
N HIS A 17 -8.00 -13.13 7.13
CA HIS A 17 -9.30 -13.81 6.98
C HIS A 17 -10.39 -12.91 6.34
N ALA A 18 -10.07 -11.66 5.99
CA ALA A 18 -10.96 -10.78 5.25
C ALA A 18 -10.95 -11.13 3.74
N LEU A 19 -12.11 -11.08 3.09
CA LEU A 19 -12.25 -11.29 1.65
C LEU A 19 -11.47 -10.20 0.88
N SER A 20 -10.33 -10.57 0.31
CA SER A 20 -9.58 -9.76 -0.65
C SER A 20 -9.47 -10.56 -1.95
N PHE A 21 -9.71 -9.91 -3.09
CA PHE A 21 -9.61 -10.50 -4.43
C PHE A 21 -8.25 -10.26 -5.09
N GLY A 22 -7.37 -9.52 -4.41
CA GLY A 22 -6.02 -9.23 -4.85
C GLY A 22 -4.98 -10.16 -4.25
N GLU A 23 -3.79 -10.15 -4.81
CA GLU A 23 -2.69 -11.01 -4.38
C GLU A 23 -1.56 -10.25 -3.66
N ALA A 24 -1.71 -8.93 -3.49
CA ALA A 24 -0.74 -8.13 -2.75
C ALA A 24 -0.54 -8.66 -1.32
N GLU A 25 0.71 -8.74 -0.89
CA GLU A 25 1.08 -9.11 0.47
C GLU A 25 0.72 -7.99 1.44
N ALA A 26 0.95 -6.74 1.03
CA ALA A 26 0.52 -5.55 1.74
C ALA A 26 0.30 -4.36 0.80
N VAL A 27 -0.74 -3.56 1.08
CA VAL A 27 -0.94 -2.23 0.52
C VAL A 27 -1.24 -1.28 1.66
N THR A 28 -0.31 -0.39 1.98
CA THR A 28 -0.45 0.62 3.03
C THR A 28 -0.66 1.99 2.41
N VAL A 29 -1.74 2.67 2.78
CA VAL A 29 -2.11 4.00 2.25
C VAL A 29 -2.06 5.04 3.35
N PHE A 30 -1.53 6.21 3.03
CA PHE A 30 -1.53 7.42 3.85
C PHE A 30 -2.46 8.44 3.20
N ALA A 31 -3.44 8.93 3.96
CA ALA A 31 -4.46 9.83 3.45
C ALA A 31 -4.92 10.87 4.50
N GLU A 32 -5.76 11.82 4.11
CA GLU A 32 -6.32 12.85 5.00
C GLU A 32 -7.19 12.29 6.15
N ASN A 33 -7.76 11.08 5.99
CA ASN A 33 -8.55 10.42 7.02
C ASN A 33 -8.51 8.89 6.88
N ALA A 34 -8.84 8.19 7.97
CA ALA A 34 -8.70 6.73 8.06
C ALA A 34 -9.66 5.97 7.13
N GLY A 35 -10.88 6.47 6.92
CA GLY A 35 -11.86 5.84 6.03
C GLY A 35 -11.43 5.87 4.57
N LEU A 36 -10.85 7.01 4.14
CA LEU A 36 -10.26 7.12 2.81
C LEU A 36 -9.06 6.18 2.66
N ALA A 37 -8.16 6.15 3.65
CA ALA A 37 -7.01 5.24 3.62
C ALA A 37 -7.46 3.77 3.47
N ASP A 38 -8.45 3.33 4.24
CA ASP A 38 -8.96 1.95 4.22
C ASP A 38 -9.63 1.58 2.89
N ALA A 39 -10.49 2.46 2.38
CA ALA A 39 -11.15 2.27 1.09
C ALA A 39 -10.13 2.17 -0.06
N VAL A 40 -9.12 3.04 -0.06
CA VAL A 40 -8.07 3.03 -1.10
C VAL A 40 -7.17 1.81 -0.96
N ALA A 41 -6.73 1.46 0.25
CA ALA A 41 -5.90 0.28 0.49
C ALA A 41 -6.60 -0.99 -0.02
N THR A 42 -7.90 -1.12 0.24
CA THR A 42 -8.72 -2.23 -0.26
C THR A 42 -8.86 -2.22 -1.79
N ALA A 43 -9.18 -1.07 -2.38
CA ALA A 43 -9.33 -0.95 -3.83
C ALA A 43 -8.03 -1.25 -4.59
N VAL A 44 -6.90 -0.74 -4.09
CA VAL A 44 -5.57 -0.98 -4.67
C VAL A 44 -5.12 -2.42 -4.42
N GLY A 45 -5.37 -2.98 -3.24
CA GLY A 45 -5.12 -4.39 -2.94
C GLY A 45 -5.76 -5.30 -3.99
N ASN A 46 -7.05 -5.10 -4.29
CA ASN A 46 -7.78 -5.85 -5.32
C ASN A 46 -7.29 -5.61 -6.76
N LEU A 47 -6.62 -4.48 -7.03
CA LEU A 47 -6.05 -4.15 -8.35
C LEU A 47 -4.73 -4.89 -8.60
N VAL A 48 -3.91 -5.07 -7.55
CA VAL A 48 -2.57 -5.65 -7.64
C VAL A 48 -2.66 -7.17 -7.71
N ARG A 49 -2.49 -7.71 -8.93
CA ARG A 49 -2.56 -9.15 -9.26
C ARG A 49 -1.96 -9.42 -10.65
N GLY A 50 -1.65 -10.69 -10.93
CA GLY A 50 -1.14 -11.14 -12.22
C GLY A 50 0.39 -11.29 -12.26
N GLU A 51 0.90 -11.90 -13.33
CA GLU A 51 2.31 -12.32 -13.42
C GLU A 51 3.30 -11.15 -13.63
N ASP A 52 2.85 -10.01 -14.17
CA ASP A 52 3.66 -8.80 -14.25
C ASP A 52 3.64 -8.05 -12.91
N HIS A 53 4.41 -8.58 -11.95
CA HIS A 53 4.44 -8.05 -10.59
C HIS A 53 4.84 -6.57 -10.54
N ARG A 54 5.82 -6.15 -11.35
CA ARG A 54 6.29 -4.75 -11.39
C ARG A 54 5.23 -3.83 -11.98
N GLY A 55 4.66 -4.20 -13.14
CA GLY A 55 3.58 -3.43 -13.75
C GLY A 55 2.35 -3.33 -12.85
N ALA A 56 2.01 -4.39 -12.12
CA ALA A 56 0.93 -4.38 -11.14
C ALA A 56 1.19 -3.39 -9.98
N VAL A 57 2.41 -3.39 -9.42
CA VAL A 57 2.82 -2.44 -8.36
C VAL A 57 2.79 -1.00 -8.87
N GLU A 58 3.35 -0.72 -10.04
CA GLU A 58 3.32 0.61 -10.65
C GLU A 58 1.88 1.09 -10.95
N GLY A 59 1.03 0.18 -11.43
CA GLY A 59 -0.40 0.43 -11.62
C GLY A 59 -1.12 0.77 -10.33
N GLY A 60 -0.83 0.02 -9.25
CA GLY A 60 -1.36 0.28 -7.91
C GLY A 60 -0.94 1.64 -7.37
N ILE A 61 0.34 2.01 -7.50
CA ILE A 61 0.85 3.32 -7.08
C ILE A 61 0.14 4.43 -7.83
N ARG A 62 0.07 4.33 -9.17
CA ARG A 62 -0.59 5.33 -10.01
C ARG A 62 -2.07 5.48 -9.65
N ARG A 63 -2.75 4.37 -9.37
CA ARG A 63 -4.17 4.37 -8.97
C ARG A 63 -4.39 5.02 -7.61
N ALA A 64 -3.52 4.74 -6.63
CA ALA A 64 -3.63 5.32 -5.30
C ALA A 64 -3.42 6.85 -5.34
N LEU A 65 -2.35 7.30 -6.01
CA LEU A 65 -2.00 8.72 -6.11
C LEU A 65 -2.93 9.52 -7.03
N SER A 66 -3.80 8.86 -7.79
CA SER A 66 -4.85 9.54 -8.58
C SER A 66 -6.08 9.88 -7.75
N ILE A 67 -6.11 9.57 -6.45
CA ILE A 67 -7.25 9.80 -5.56
C ILE A 67 -6.94 11.00 -4.68
N ASP A 68 -7.79 12.02 -4.78
CA ASP A 68 -7.68 13.21 -3.95
C ASP A 68 -7.71 12.84 -2.46
N GLY A 69 -6.84 13.47 -1.68
CA GLY A 69 -6.68 13.18 -0.24
C GLY A 69 -5.72 12.04 0.08
N VAL A 70 -5.21 11.30 -0.91
CA VAL A 70 -4.11 10.33 -0.72
C VAL A 70 -2.77 11.05 -0.81
N SER A 71 -1.96 10.95 0.25
CA SER A 71 -0.62 11.55 0.30
C SER A 71 0.47 10.58 -0.10
N GLY A 72 0.30 9.28 0.15
CA GLY A 72 1.31 8.27 -0.15
C GLY A 72 0.79 6.84 -0.09
N VAL A 73 1.57 5.93 -0.67
CA VAL A 73 1.26 4.51 -0.70
C VAL A 73 2.55 3.67 -0.68
N PHE A 74 2.49 2.54 0.02
CA PHE A 74 3.47 1.47 -0.02
C PHE A 74 2.77 0.17 -0.46
N ILE A 75 3.39 -0.56 -1.39
CA ILE A 75 2.87 -1.83 -1.92
C ILE A 75 3.98 -2.87 -1.84
N LEU A 76 3.66 -4.06 -1.33
CA LEU A 76 4.49 -5.25 -1.40
C LEU A 76 3.71 -6.36 -2.11
N TYR A 77 4.27 -6.87 -3.21
CA TYR A 77 3.67 -7.94 -3.99
C TYR A 77 4.72 -8.88 -4.56
N ARG A 78 4.74 -10.14 -4.09
CA ARG A 78 5.63 -11.21 -4.57
C ARG A 78 7.11 -10.80 -4.51
N GLY A 79 7.49 -10.16 -3.40
CA GLY A 79 8.85 -9.65 -3.20
C GLY A 79 9.19 -8.36 -3.98
N VAL A 80 8.24 -7.81 -4.74
CA VAL A 80 8.38 -6.49 -5.38
C VAL A 80 7.78 -5.43 -4.46
N GLY A 81 8.64 -4.53 -3.97
CA GLY A 81 8.23 -3.36 -3.19
C GLY A 81 8.11 -2.12 -4.07
N GLY A 82 7.13 -1.26 -3.78
CA GLY A 82 6.95 0.03 -4.44
C GLY A 82 6.44 1.09 -3.49
N ILE A 83 6.95 2.31 -3.64
CA ILE A 83 6.59 3.49 -2.84
C ILE A 83 6.20 4.61 -3.79
N GLY A 84 5.12 5.33 -3.46
CA GLY A 84 4.71 6.53 -4.18
C GLY A 84 4.21 7.62 -3.24
N GLY A 85 4.42 8.87 -3.63
CA GLY A 85 4.00 10.04 -2.85
C GLY A 85 4.86 10.24 -1.60
N SER A 86 4.21 10.73 -0.54
CA SER A 86 4.80 11.04 0.75
C SER A 86 4.52 9.92 1.74
N VAL A 87 5.50 9.05 1.95
CA VAL A 87 5.48 8.01 2.98
C VAL A 87 6.55 8.28 4.04
N PRO A 88 6.38 7.82 5.28
CA PRO A 88 7.45 7.87 6.29
C PRO A 88 8.72 7.14 5.82
N PRO A 89 9.91 7.51 6.33
CA PRO A 89 11.14 6.78 6.06
C PRO A 89 11.01 5.29 6.39
N ILE A 90 11.36 4.43 5.43
CA ILE A 90 11.39 2.98 5.63
C ILE A 90 12.72 2.60 6.28
N ILE A 91 12.64 1.89 7.40
CA ILE A 91 13.81 1.40 8.13
C ILE A 91 13.92 -0.10 7.86
N GLY A 92 14.98 -0.51 7.19
CA GLY A 92 15.33 -1.93 7.05
C GLY A 92 15.85 -2.46 8.37
N VAL A 93 15.33 -3.60 8.80
CA VAL A 93 15.84 -4.33 9.97
C VAL A 93 16.37 -5.66 9.45
N ASP A 94 17.62 -5.98 9.80
CA ASP A 94 18.19 -7.30 9.56
C ASP A 94 17.80 -8.23 10.71
N PRO A 95 16.91 -9.22 10.50
CA PRO A 95 16.47 -10.11 11.56
C PRO A 95 17.54 -11.12 12.00
N ASP A 96 18.58 -11.31 11.18
CA ASP A 96 19.65 -12.30 11.40
C ASP A 96 20.98 -11.65 11.83
N GLY A 97 20.95 -10.37 12.21
CA GLY A 97 22.14 -9.54 12.40
C GLY A 97 23.30 -10.19 13.19
N GLU A 98 24.53 -9.79 12.83
CA GLU A 98 25.62 -9.72 13.82
C GLU A 98 25.27 -8.72 14.93
#